data_AF-W2M671-F1
#
_entry.id   AF-W2M671-F1
#
_cell.length_a   1.000
_cell.length_b   1.000
_cell.length_c   1.000
_cell.angle_alpha   90.00
_cell.angle_beta   90.00
_cell.angle_gamma   90.00
#
_symmetry.space_group_name_H-M   'P 1'
#
loop_
_entity.id
_entity.type
_entity.pdbx_description
1 polymer ?
#
loop_
_entity_poly.entity_id
_entity_poly.type
_entity_poly.pdbx_seq_one_letter_code
_entity_poly.pdbx_strand_id
1 'polypeptide(L)'
;MNLVAVLLLCFGLITSACAGTIDHDKVQPFAQPVPVTIAEKAAVMFKPQLHISQGCVSFPAVNAAGEISGGLKGTKNTEGCTEAPLGSQVYGRAKWYQDKWAMVFAWYFPKSFWSFEAVDRHYWASM
;
A
#
# COMPACT_ATOMS: atom_id res chain seq x y z
N MET A 1 -23.88 21.86 -32.42
CA MET A 1 -23.13 21.28 -31.29
C MET A 1 -23.26 19.76 -31.39
N ASN A 2 -22.15 19.07 -31.63
CA ASN A 2 -22.17 17.65 -31.96
C ASN A 2 -22.47 16.83 -30.70
N LEU A 3 -23.65 16.20 -30.63
CA LEU A 3 -24.09 15.38 -29.48
C LEU A 3 -23.05 14.31 -29.11
N VAL A 4 -22.35 13.81 -30.14
CA VAL A 4 -21.25 12.83 -30.01
C VAL A 4 -20.04 13.42 -29.28
N ALA A 5 -19.71 14.69 -29.54
CA ALA A 5 -18.61 15.37 -28.86
C ALA A 5 -18.93 15.63 -27.38
N VAL A 6 -20.20 15.92 -27.05
CA VAL A 6 -20.66 16.10 -25.67
C VAL A 6 -20.64 14.77 -24.90
N LEU A 7 -21.09 13.67 -25.52
CA LEU A 7 -21.06 12.33 -24.92
C LEU A 7 -19.63 11.84 -24.63
N LEU A 8 -18.67 12.08 -25.54
CA LEU A 8 -17.27 11.71 -25.34
C LEU A 8 -16.58 12.53 -24.23
N LEU A 9 -16.92 13.81 -24.09
CA LEU A 9 -16.47 14.67 -22.99
C LEU A 9 -17.08 14.25 -21.64
N CYS A 10 -18.34 13.81 -21.61
CA CYS A 10 -18.97 13.27 -20.41
C CYS A 10 -18.38 11.91 -19.98
N PHE A 11 -18.01 11.04 -20.91
CA PHE A 11 -17.36 9.75 -20.59
C PHE A 11 -15.96 9.91 -19.99
N GLY A 12 -15.21 10.94 -20.38
CA GLY A 12 -13.89 11.25 -19.82
C GLY A 12 -13.92 11.76 -18.37
N LEU A 13 -15.10 12.15 -17.86
CA LEU A 13 -15.28 12.72 -16.51
C LEU A 13 -15.81 11.70 -15.47
N ILE A 14 -16.12 10.46 -15.87
CA ILE A 14 -16.82 9.48 -15.00
C ILE A 14 -15.88 8.45 -14.33
N THR A 15 -14.59 8.39 -14.63
CA THR A 15 -13.71 7.35 -14.05
C THR A 15 -13.04 7.71 -12.73
N SER A 16 -13.66 8.59 -11.93
CA SER A 16 -13.35 8.64 -10.49
C SER A 16 -14.34 7.77 -9.74
N ALA A 17 -14.43 6.49 -10.09
CA ALA A 17 -15.06 5.52 -9.21
C ALA A 17 -14.22 5.50 -7.93
N CYS A 18 -14.82 5.86 -6.79
CA CYS A 18 -14.25 5.50 -5.50
C CYS A 18 -14.10 3.98 -5.50
N ALA A 19 -12.88 3.51 -5.75
CA ALA A 19 -12.60 2.09 -5.76
C ALA A 19 -12.93 1.50 -4.38
N GLY A 20 -13.51 0.31 -4.38
CA GLY A 20 -14.11 -0.29 -3.20
C GLY A 20 -13.10 -0.68 -2.13
N THR A 21 -13.60 -0.96 -0.93
CA THR A 21 -12.86 -1.70 0.08
C THR A 21 -13.03 -3.20 -0.18
N ILE A 22 -11.93 -3.94 -0.22
CA ILE A 22 -11.92 -5.39 -0.46
C ILE A 22 -11.23 -6.13 0.70
N ASP A 23 -11.39 -7.45 0.75
CA ASP A 23 -10.73 -8.27 1.76
C ASP A 23 -9.21 -8.08 1.73
N HIS A 24 -8.59 -8.07 2.91
CA HIS A 24 -7.17 -7.70 3.06
C HIS A 24 -6.22 -8.66 2.32
N ASP A 25 -6.67 -9.88 2.05
CA ASP A 25 -5.93 -10.93 1.36
C ASP A 25 -6.21 -10.99 -0.16
N LYS A 26 -7.04 -10.08 -0.69
CA LYS A 26 -7.39 -9.96 -2.13
C LYS A 26 -6.74 -8.77 -2.82
N VAL A 27 -6.09 -7.89 -2.06
CA VAL A 27 -5.40 -6.74 -2.64
C VAL A 27 -4.16 -7.22 -3.39
N GLN A 28 -4.14 -7.03 -4.71
CA GLN A 28 -2.99 -7.40 -5.53
C GLN A 28 -1.84 -6.40 -5.31
N PRO A 29 -0.64 -6.84 -4.91
CA PRO A 29 0.52 -5.96 -4.81
C PRO A 29 1.03 -5.53 -6.18
N PHE A 30 1.75 -4.42 -6.21
CA PHE A 30 2.44 -3.92 -7.40
C PHE A 30 3.77 -4.66 -7.57
N ALA A 31 4.01 -5.18 -8.76
CA ALA A 31 5.34 -5.65 -9.13
C ALA A 31 6.34 -4.48 -9.05
N GLN A 32 7.52 -4.71 -8.47
CA GLN A 32 8.56 -3.69 -8.42
C GLN A 32 9.03 -3.40 -9.86
N PRO A 33 8.84 -2.17 -10.39
CA PRO A 33 9.27 -1.85 -11.74
C PRO A 33 10.79 -1.83 -11.85
N VAL A 34 11.30 -1.99 -13.08
CA VAL A 34 12.73 -1.80 -13.36
C VAL A 34 13.06 -0.31 -13.16
N PRO A 35 14.01 0.04 -12.27
CA PRO A 35 14.31 1.44 -11.96
C PRO A 35 15.07 2.13 -13.10
N VAL A 36 14.54 3.24 -13.60
CA VAL A 36 15.11 4.01 -14.72
C VAL A 36 15.79 5.27 -14.22
N THR A 37 15.10 6.06 -13.39
CA THR A 37 15.60 7.34 -12.88
C THR A 37 16.59 7.16 -11.72
N ILE A 38 17.37 8.21 -11.42
CA ILE A 38 18.29 8.21 -10.28
C ILE A 38 17.51 7.98 -8.96
N ALA A 39 16.35 8.61 -8.82
CA ALA A 39 15.50 8.47 -7.64
C ALA A 39 14.98 7.03 -7.48
N GLU A 40 14.53 6.39 -8.55
CA GLU A 40 14.07 4.99 -8.53
C GLU A 40 15.21 4.02 -8.22
N LYS A 41 16.38 4.22 -8.83
CA LYS A 41 17.57 3.40 -8.58
C LYS A 41 18.01 3.51 -7.12
N ALA A 42 18.01 4.72 -6.57
CA ALA A 42 18.25 4.95 -5.15
C ALA A 42 17.20 4.26 -4.27
N ALA A 43 15.92 4.31 -4.64
CA ALA A 43 14.85 3.66 -3.87
C ALA A 43 14.98 2.14 -3.82
N VAL A 44 15.40 1.51 -4.90
CA VAL A 44 15.69 0.07 -4.91
C VAL A 44 16.97 -0.25 -4.13
N MET A 45 18.02 0.57 -4.29
CA MET A 45 19.31 0.39 -3.63
C MET A 45 19.23 0.53 -2.10
N PHE A 46 18.51 1.54 -1.61
CA PHE A 46 18.37 1.84 -0.18
C PHE A 46 17.11 1.25 0.43
N LYS A 47 16.45 0.31 -0.25
CA LYS A 47 15.28 -0.37 0.29
C LYS A 47 15.67 -1.12 1.57
N PRO A 48 15.06 -0.80 2.71
CA PRO A 48 15.40 -1.42 4.00
C PRO A 48 14.95 -2.89 4.05
N GLN A 49 15.63 -3.66 4.90
CA GLN A 49 15.17 -4.96 5.33
C GLN A 49 14.25 -4.79 6.54
N LEU A 50 13.06 -5.39 6.48
CA LEU A 50 12.12 -5.40 7.59
C LEU A 50 12.12 -6.79 8.23
N HIS A 51 12.52 -6.86 9.50
CA HIS A 51 12.37 -8.06 10.31
C HIS A 51 11.14 -7.92 11.21
N ILE A 52 10.20 -8.87 11.09
CA ILE A 52 8.97 -8.89 11.87
C ILE A 52 9.12 -9.99 12.91
N SER A 53 9.35 -9.59 14.16
CA SER A 53 9.50 -10.54 15.27
C SER A 53 8.15 -11.08 15.73
N GLN A 54 7.12 -10.23 15.74
CA GLN A 54 5.75 -10.55 16.18
C GLN A 54 4.73 -9.66 15.46
N GLY A 55 3.46 -10.08 15.46
CA GLY A 55 2.35 -9.36 14.83
C GLY A 55 2.06 -9.84 13.41
N CYS A 56 1.48 -8.97 12.59
CA CYS A 56 1.20 -9.27 11.19
C CYS A 56 2.45 -9.10 10.32
N VAL A 57 2.53 -9.87 9.22
CA VAL A 57 3.40 -9.51 8.09
C VAL A 57 2.84 -8.29 7.35
N SER A 58 3.64 -7.66 6.49
CA SER A 58 3.16 -6.55 5.66
C SER A 58 2.31 -7.04 4.49
N PHE A 59 1.22 -6.33 4.23
CA PHE A 59 0.27 -6.59 3.15
C PHE A 59 0.20 -5.39 2.19
N PRO A 60 -0.27 -5.59 0.95
CA PRO A 60 -0.67 -4.50 0.09
C PRO A 60 -1.92 -3.79 0.65
N ALA A 61 -1.82 -2.47 0.77
CA ALA A 61 -2.90 -1.61 1.21
C ALA A 61 -3.86 -1.20 0.08
N VAL A 62 -3.36 -1.18 -1.15
CA VAL A 62 -4.07 -0.71 -2.34
C VAL A 62 -3.57 -1.44 -3.59
N ASN A 63 -4.45 -1.68 -4.56
CA ASN A 63 -4.10 -2.28 -5.85
C ASN A 63 -4.19 -1.28 -7.03
N ALA A 64 -3.90 -1.75 -8.25
CA ALA A 64 -3.90 -0.90 -9.46
C ALA A 64 -5.28 -0.35 -9.86
N ALA A 65 -6.38 -0.99 -9.42
CA ALA A 65 -7.74 -0.49 -9.62
C ALA A 65 -8.13 0.59 -8.58
N GLY A 66 -7.26 0.86 -7.61
CA GLY A 66 -7.50 1.78 -6.50
C GLY A 66 -8.24 1.14 -5.33
N GLU A 67 -8.57 -0.16 -5.39
CA GLU A 67 -9.27 -0.85 -4.31
C GLU A 67 -8.35 -0.96 -3.10
N ILE A 68 -8.89 -0.69 -1.91
CA ILE A 68 -8.12 -0.64 -0.67
C ILE A 68 -8.40 -1.84 0.24
N SER A 69 -7.41 -2.20 1.04
CA SER A 69 -7.52 -3.24 2.05
C SER A 69 -8.54 -2.85 3.12
N GLY A 70 -9.53 -3.71 3.35
CA GLY A 70 -10.44 -3.62 4.49
C GLY A 70 -9.78 -3.92 5.83
N GLY A 71 -8.53 -4.40 5.82
CA GLY A 71 -7.80 -4.77 7.03
C GLY A 71 -8.46 -5.91 7.82
N LEU A 72 -7.98 -6.13 9.03
CA LEU A 72 -8.51 -7.11 9.96
C LEU A 72 -8.98 -6.41 11.22
N LYS A 73 -10.07 -6.89 11.83
CA LYS A 73 -10.47 -6.41 13.16
C LYS A 73 -9.32 -6.69 14.14
N GLY A 74 -8.99 -5.74 15.01
CA GLY A 74 -8.01 -5.87 16.09
C GLY A 74 -8.46 -6.84 17.17
N THR A 75 -8.58 -8.12 16.80
CA THR A 75 -8.97 -9.25 17.64
C THR A 75 -8.28 -10.50 17.07
N LYS A 76 -8.36 -11.62 17.80
CA LYS A 76 -7.83 -12.91 17.35
C LYS A 76 -6.33 -12.90 17.05
N ASN A 77 -5.57 -12.08 17.79
CA ASN A 77 -4.11 -11.99 17.69
C ASN A 77 -3.60 -11.98 16.24
N THR A 78 -2.76 -12.93 15.84
CA THR A 78 -2.16 -13.01 14.49
C THR A 78 -3.00 -13.76 13.46
N GLU A 79 -4.20 -14.24 13.81
CA GLU A 79 -5.08 -14.96 12.88
C GLU A 79 -5.36 -14.10 11.63
N GLY A 80 -5.12 -14.71 10.46
CA GLY A 80 -5.36 -14.10 9.16
C GLY A 80 -4.26 -13.15 8.65
N CYS A 81 -3.14 -12.97 9.36
CA CYS A 81 -2.10 -12.04 8.90
C CYS A 81 -0.65 -12.47 9.14
N THR A 82 -0.39 -13.75 9.41
CA THR A 82 0.99 -14.29 9.48
C THR A 82 1.63 -14.49 8.11
N GLU A 83 0.84 -14.48 7.04
CA GLU A 83 1.28 -14.62 5.66
C GLU A 83 0.39 -13.76 4.74
N ALA A 84 1.01 -13.08 3.78
CA ALA A 84 0.30 -12.35 2.73
C ALA A 84 0.23 -13.22 1.46
N PRO A 85 -0.93 -13.81 1.12
CA PRO A 85 -1.02 -14.87 0.10
C PRO A 85 -0.71 -14.40 -1.32
N LEU A 86 -0.88 -13.10 -1.61
CA LEU A 86 -0.53 -12.50 -2.90
C LEU A 86 0.86 -11.86 -2.90
N GLY A 87 1.59 -11.95 -1.79
CA GLY A 87 2.86 -11.29 -1.56
C GLY A 87 2.76 -10.01 -0.74
N SER A 88 3.91 -9.60 -0.22
CA SER A 88 4.09 -8.40 0.60
C SER A 88 4.23 -7.14 -0.27
N GLN A 89 4.09 -5.96 0.34
CA GLN A 89 4.31 -4.67 -0.31
C GLN A 89 5.07 -3.69 0.61
N VAL A 90 5.96 -2.91 0.01
CA VAL A 90 6.55 -1.70 0.59
C VAL A 90 6.27 -0.51 -0.32
N TYR A 91 6.10 0.66 0.27
CA TYR A 91 5.82 1.91 -0.41
C TYR A 91 6.99 2.88 -0.18
N GLY A 92 7.54 3.44 -1.25
CA GLY A 92 8.65 4.39 -1.17
C GLY A 92 8.25 5.77 -1.67
N ARG A 93 8.66 6.83 -0.96
CA ARG A 93 8.55 8.22 -1.42
C ARG A 93 9.83 8.98 -1.10
N ALA A 94 10.30 9.78 -2.05
CA ALA A 94 11.53 10.55 -1.86
C ALA A 94 11.37 12.02 -2.26
N LYS A 95 12.13 12.90 -1.60
CA LYS A 95 12.19 14.33 -1.89
C LYS A 95 13.47 14.94 -1.33
N TRP A 96 13.94 16.02 -1.94
CA TRP A 96 14.85 16.95 -1.28
C TRP A 96 14.18 17.63 -0.07
N TYR A 97 14.83 17.58 1.08
CA TYR A 97 14.43 18.26 2.30
C TYR A 97 15.68 18.76 3.03
N GLN A 98 15.78 20.07 3.23
CA GLN A 98 16.94 20.72 3.89
C GLN A 98 18.28 20.25 3.29
N ASP A 99 18.41 20.35 1.97
CA ASP A 99 19.60 19.95 1.19
C ASP A 99 20.04 18.48 1.34
N LYS A 100 19.14 17.62 1.84
CA LYS A 100 19.32 16.17 1.93
C LYS A 100 18.29 15.45 1.06
N TRP A 101 18.70 14.33 0.47
CA TRP A 101 17.78 13.43 -0.21
C TRP A 101 17.08 12.54 0.81
N ALA A 102 15.85 12.90 1.18
CA ALA A 102 15.05 12.15 2.14
C ALA A 102 14.24 11.09 1.41
N MET A 103 14.21 9.88 1.98
CA MET A 103 13.47 8.73 1.48
C MET A 103 12.68 8.14 2.63
N VAL A 104 11.37 8.01 2.46
CA VAL A 104 10.48 7.38 3.42
C VAL A 104 10.02 6.06 2.83
N PHE A 105 10.22 4.97 3.59
CA PHE A 105 9.68 3.66 3.25
C PHE A 105 8.59 3.30 4.25
N ALA A 106 7.44 2.87 3.75
CA ALA A 106 6.27 2.56 4.55
C ALA A 106 5.74 1.16 4.26
N TRP A 107 5.21 0.52 5.30
CA TRP A 107 4.54 -0.77 5.24
C TRP A 107 3.16 -0.68 5.86
N TYR A 108 2.24 -1.42 5.26
CA TYR A 108 0.89 -1.59 5.77
C TYR A 108 0.73 -2.96 6.39
N PHE A 109 0.02 -3.02 7.51
CA PHE A 109 -0.34 -4.22 8.21
C PHE A 109 -1.87 -4.22 8.42
N PRO A 110 -2.57 -5.35 8.24
CA PRO A 110 -4.03 -5.39 8.33
C PRO A 110 -4.60 -4.98 9.70
N LYS A 111 -3.81 -5.10 10.78
CA LYS A 111 -4.16 -4.70 12.16
C LYS A 111 -2.91 -4.39 12.98
N SER A 112 -3.08 -3.61 14.04
CA SER A 112 -2.03 -3.22 14.99
C SER A 112 -1.96 -4.18 16.19
N PHE A 113 -0.85 -4.11 16.92
CA PHE A 113 -0.66 -4.84 18.17
C PHE A 113 -0.14 -3.91 19.28
N TRP A 114 -0.63 -4.12 20.49
CA TRP A 114 -0.12 -3.50 21.71
C TRP A 114 0.06 -4.56 22.78
N SER A 115 1.23 -4.61 23.42
CA SER A 115 1.54 -5.63 24.44
C SER A 115 1.18 -7.06 24.01
N PHE A 116 1.47 -7.39 22.75
CA PHE A 116 1.21 -8.70 22.11
C PHE A 116 -0.25 -9.04 21.79
N GLU A 117 -1.19 -8.13 22.05
CA GLU A 117 -2.60 -8.30 21.70
C GLU A 117 -2.97 -7.47 20.48
N ALA A 118 -3.85 -8.00 19.63
CA ALA A 118 -4.39 -7.23 18.51
C ALA A 118 -5.36 -6.15 19.02
N VAL A 119 -5.22 -4.91 18.53
CA VAL A 119 -6.00 -3.76 19.06
C VAL A 119 -6.79 -3.04 17.99
N ASP A 120 -6.13 -2.49 16.98
CA ASP A 120 -6.78 -1.66 15.97
C ASP A 120 -6.80 -2.33 14.61
N ARG A 121 -7.82 -2.00 13.82
CA ARG A 121 -7.85 -2.31 12.39
C ARG A 121 -6.95 -1.32 11.67
N HIS A 122 -6.12 -1.83 10.77
CA HIS A 122 -5.09 -1.10 10.03
C HIS A 122 -3.91 -0.66 10.90
N TYR A 123 -2.72 -0.77 10.34
CA TYR A 123 -1.52 -0.18 10.91
C TYR A 123 -0.55 0.20 9.80
N TRP A 124 0.01 1.39 9.90
CA TRP A 124 1.06 1.89 9.01
C TRP A 124 2.28 2.22 9.84
N ALA A 125 3.43 1.70 9.39
CA ALA A 125 4.72 2.05 9.94
C ALA A 125 5.61 2.58 8.82
N SER A 126 6.49 3.50 9.15
CA SER A 126 7.46 4.06 8.21
C SER A 126 8.79 4.37 8.87
N MET A 127 9.84 4.41 8.05
CA MET A 127 11.15 4.95 8.39
C MET A 127 11.57 5.99 7.37
#